data_AF-A0A521NHT9-F1
#
_entry.id   AF-A0A521NHT9-F1
#
_cell.length_a   1.000
_cell.length_b   1.000
_cell.length_c   1.000
_cell.angle_alpha   90.00
_cell.angle_beta   90.00
_cell.angle_gamma   90.00
#
_symmetry.space_group_name_H-M   'P 1'
#
loop_
_entity.id
_entity.type
_entity.pdbx_description
1 polymer ?
#
loop_
_entity_poly.entity_id
_entity_poly.type
_entity_poly.pdbx_seq_one_letter_code
_entity_poly.pdbx_strand_id
1 'polypeptide(L)'
;MDENRCARKAGRRSRFDTTAVAPFFTTRSREDCSLKPHSTSRRFAAIAGVTAALLLAAGCAQTQAPPAAAGAGTNNLLIGAVAWKQTAAEYRALYHQGFNVARMHVEAALKKRRPGDKPLAVVTDMDDTILLPLAYWGYLINEGQDFFDDPKWDAWIPKNQIVPSPGSQEFLRFCRENGVEVFYVTSREQGERTYEYAMEHLKVLGAPYADKEHLTVLRDSSNKQPRQEQIAQQFDVVVYLGDNLNDFRRKYYVKNVDQRIQAMEADREQFGRKYVLFPNPTDGHWMAAIFGDSEPPANDANRQLFRKAATRSAWDGH
;
A
#
# COMPACT_ATOMS: atom_id res chain seq x y z
N MET A 1 -8.70 -63.82 -17.96
CA MET A 1 -8.76 -63.52 -19.40
C MET A 1 -10.01 -62.70 -19.62
N ASP A 2 -9.86 -61.61 -20.36
CA ASP A 2 -10.64 -60.37 -20.31
C ASP A 2 -12.14 -60.46 -20.63
N GLU A 3 -12.92 -59.63 -19.94
CA GLU A 3 -14.30 -59.31 -20.29
C GLU A 3 -14.51 -57.79 -20.47
N ASN A 4 -15.17 -57.47 -21.60
CA ASN A 4 -16.20 -56.44 -21.78
C ASN A 4 -15.85 -54.95 -21.99
N ARG A 5 -15.70 -54.60 -23.28
CA ARG A 5 -16.65 -53.88 -24.18
C ARG A 5 -17.53 -52.71 -23.64
N CYS A 6 -17.53 -51.61 -24.44
CA CYS A 6 -18.59 -50.60 -24.71
C CYS A 6 -18.99 -49.61 -23.58
N ALA A 7 -19.36 -48.34 -23.80
CA ALA A 7 -19.93 -47.65 -24.96
C ALA A 7 -19.77 -46.11 -24.88
N ARG A 8 -19.92 -45.44 -26.04
CA ARG A 8 -20.13 -43.99 -26.20
C ARG A 8 -21.63 -43.62 -26.14
N LYS A 9 -21.94 -42.42 -25.64
CA LYS A 9 -22.98 -41.43 -26.06
C LYS A 9 -23.26 -40.48 -24.87
N ALA A 10 -23.78 -39.26 -24.97
CA ALA A 10 -23.81 -38.17 -25.94
C ALA A 10 -24.53 -37.01 -25.22
N GLY A 11 -24.02 -35.79 -25.37
CA GLY A 11 -24.76 -34.51 -25.45
C GLY A 11 -25.79 -34.09 -24.39
N ARG A 12 -25.57 -32.92 -23.77
CA ARG A 12 -26.59 -31.85 -23.74
C ARG A 12 -25.97 -30.47 -23.49
N ARG A 13 -26.28 -29.54 -24.39
CA ARG A 13 -26.08 -28.08 -24.29
C ARG A 13 -27.31 -27.47 -23.61
N SER A 14 -27.12 -26.48 -22.74
CA SER A 14 -28.11 -25.43 -22.41
C SER A 14 -27.34 -24.10 -22.33
N ARG A 15 -27.45 -23.24 -23.34
CA ARG A 15 -28.35 -22.07 -23.39
C ARG A 15 -28.21 -21.18 -22.14
N PHE A 16 -27.41 -20.13 -22.27
CA PHE A 16 -27.51 -18.93 -21.44
C PHE A 16 -28.32 -17.89 -22.24
N ASP A 17 -29.43 -17.46 -21.65
CA ASP A 17 -30.27 -16.37 -22.14
C ASP A 17 -29.55 -15.04 -21.93
N THR A 18 -29.42 -14.29 -23.01
CA THR A 18 -29.10 -12.86 -23.04
C THR A 18 -30.40 -12.07 -23.11
N THR A 19 -30.70 -11.26 -22.10
CA THR A 19 -31.72 -10.21 -22.19
C THR A 19 -31.12 -8.84 -21.87
N ALA A 20 -31.40 -7.94 -22.79
CA ALA A 20 -30.93 -6.57 -22.89
C ALA A 20 -31.61 -5.65 -21.87
N VAL A 21 -30.89 -4.58 -21.49
CA VAL A 21 -31.49 -3.39 -20.87
C VAL A 21 -31.05 -2.18 -21.70
N ALA A 22 -32.02 -1.49 -22.27
CA ALA A 22 -31.87 -0.21 -22.98
C ALA A 22 -32.51 0.93 -22.14
N PRO A 23 -32.17 2.20 -22.42
CA PRO A 23 -32.22 3.30 -21.46
C PRO A 23 -33.52 4.10 -21.51
N PHE A 24 -33.86 4.78 -20.40
CA PHE A 24 -34.92 5.79 -20.38
C PHE A 24 -34.32 7.20 -20.31
N PHE A 25 -34.49 7.94 -21.41
CA PHE A 25 -34.50 9.41 -21.44
C PHE A 25 -35.93 9.87 -21.15
N THR A 26 -36.11 10.86 -20.27
CA THR A 26 -37.22 11.82 -20.42
C THR A 26 -36.81 13.19 -19.90
N THR A 27 -37.30 14.17 -20.64
CA THR A 27 -36.94 15.58 -20.72
C THR A 27 -37.77 16.51 -19.82
N ARG A 28 -37.20 17.71 -19.60
CA ARG A 28 -37.83 19.04 -19.47
C ARG A 28 -38.83 19.29 -18.33
N SER A 29 -38.57 20.35 -17.57
CA SER A 29 -39.39 21.58 -17.64
C SER A 29 -38.66 22.78 -17.02
N ARG A 30 -38.64 23.90 -17.74
CA ARG A 30 -38.32 25.26 -17.26
C ARG A 30 -39.63 25.89 -16.81
N GLU A 31 -39.62 26.64 -15.71
CA GLU A 31 -40.53 27.78 -15.54
C GLU A 31 -39.77 28.99 -14.95
N ASP A 32 -40.03 30.13 -15.59
CA ASP A 32 -39.53 31.48 -15.36
C ASP A 32 -40.38 32.23 -14.29
N CYS A 33 -39.99 33.50 -14.06
CA CYS A 33 -40.70 34.61 -13.39
C CYS A 33 -40.43 34.78 -11.88
N SER A 34 -40.21 35.97 -11.32
CA SER A 34 -40.23 37.35 -11.82
C SER A 34 -39.51 38.26 -10.81
N LEU A 35 -38.86 39.31 -11.30
CA LEU A 35 -38.45 40.50 -10.53
C LEU A 35 -39.71 41.23 -9.99
N LYS A 36 -39.70 42.08 -8.95
CA LYS A 36 -39.10 43.44 -8.87
C LYS A 36 -39.55 44.11 -7.52
N PRO A 37 -39.32 45.41 -7.21
CA PRO A 37 -38.58 45.86 -6.03
C PRO A 37 -39.40 46.74 -5.06
N HIS A 38 -38.81 47.18 -3.94
CA HIS A 38 -39.20 48.44 -3.30
C HIS A 38 -38.00 49.20 -2.72
N SER A 39 -37.84 50.44 -3.19
CA SER A 39 -37.05 51.50 -2.57
C SER A 39 -37.83 52.16 -1.44
N THR A 40 -37.16 52.75 -0.45
CA THR A 40 -37.21 54.21 -0.23
C THR A 40 -36.21 54.63 0.84
N SER A 41 -35.93 55.93 0.82
CA SER A 41 -34.72 56.62 1.24
C SER A 41 -34.96 57.65 2.36
N ARG A 42 -33.85 58.17 2.93
CA ARG A 42 -33.63 59.48 3.60
C ARG A 42 -33.84 59.51 5.14
N ARG A 43 -33.08 60.23 5.97
CA ARG A 43 -31.92 61.16 5.87
C ARG A 43 -31.38 61.47 7.29
N PHE A 44 -30.08 61.75 7.36
CA PHE A 44 -29.26 62.58 8.28
C PHE A 44 -29.69 62.93 9.72
N ALA A 45 -28.76 62.72 10.64
CA ALA A 45 -28.28 63.76 11.57
C ALA A 45 -26.79 63.55 11.87
N ALA A 46 -26.00 64.62 11.74
CA ALA A 46 -24.59 64.68 12.14
C ALA A 46 -24.50 65.20 13.58
N ILE A 47 -23.43 64.85 14.31
CA ILE A 47 -22.65 65.75 15.19
C ILE A 47 -21.30 65.08 15.47
N ALA A 48 -20.27 65.92 15.46
CA ALA A 48 -18.85 65.63 15.46
C ALA A 48 -18.28 65.22 16.83
N GLY A 49 -17.11 64.57 16.80
CA GLY A 49 -16.04 64.91 17.74
C GLY A 49 -15.27 63.75 18.38
N VAL A 50 -13.98 63.70 18.02
CA VAL A 50 -12.82 63.51 18.92
C VAL A 50 -12.15 62.12 18.97
N THR A 51 -10.85 62.19 18.63
CA THR A 51 -9.68 61.36 18.97
C THR A 51 -9.39 60.03 18.27
N ALA A 52 -8.35 60.14 17.42
CA ALA A 52 -7.49 59.09 16.95
C ALA A 52 -6.65 58.46 18.07
N ALA A 53 -6.66 57.13 18.14
CA ALA A 53 -5.55 56.29 18.60
C ALA A 53 -5.85 54.83 18.20
N LEU A 54 -5.46 54.44 16.99
CA LEU A 54 -5.48 53.05 16.53
C LEU A 54 -4.09 52.74 15.94
N LEU A 55 -3.18 52.35 16.83
CA LEU A 55 -1.84 51.87 16.48
C LEU A 55 -1.79 50.35 16.73
N LEU A 56 -1.86 49.62 15.61
CA LEU A 56 -1.07 48.43 15.26
C LEU A 56 -1.05 47.27 16.28
N ALA A 57 -2.12 46.47 16.29
CA ALA A 57 -1.98 45.04 16.49
C ALA A 57 -1.69 44.39 15.12
N ALA A 58 -0.42 44.37 14.72
CA ALA A 58 0.04 43.54 13.61
C ALA A 58 -0.01 42.07 14.07
N GLY A 59 -1.20 41.49 14.00
CA GLY A 59 -1.38 40.05 14.14
C GLY A 59 -0.59 39.36 13.04
N CYS A 60 0.37 38.53 13.43
CA CYS A 60 0.97 37.52 12.56
C CYS A 60 -0.13 36.52 12.15
N ALA A 61 -0.96 36.91 11.18
CA ALA A 61 -1.71 35.95 10.40
C ALA A 61 -0.67 35.24 9.54
N GLN A 62 -0.22 34.07 10.01
CA GLN A 62 0.44 33.09 9.15
C GLN A 62 -0.54 32.79 8.02
N THR A 63 -0.34 33.44 6.88
CA THR A 63 -0.93 33.02 5.61
C THR A 63 -0.42 31.62 5.36
N GLN A 64 -1.22 30.62 5.74
CA GLN A 64 -1.04 29.27 5.23
C GLN A 64 -1.05 29.39 3.71
N ALA A 65 0.05 28.98 3.08
CA ALA A 65 0.11 28.90 1.64
C ALA A 65 -1.09 28.08 1.15
N PRO A 66 -1.79 28.50 0.08
CA PRO A 66 -2.83 27.68 -0.50
C PRO A 66 -2.27 26.27 -0.76
N PRO A 67 -3.04 25.19 -0.53
CA PRO A 67 -2.57 23.85 -0.84
C PRO A 67 -2.08 23.87 -2.29
N ALA A 68 -0.80 23.53 -2.46
CA ALA A 68 -0.19 23.49 -3.78
C ALA A 68 -1.06 22.61 -4.66
N ALA A 69 -1.46 23.12 -5.83
CA ALA A 69 -2.35 22.40 -6.72
C ALA A 69 -1.85 20.96 -6.89
N ALA A 70 -2.72 20.00 -6.59
CA ALA A 70 -2.62 18.62 -7.04
C ALA A 70 -2.17 18.61 -8.51
N GLY A 71 -1.31 17.67 -8.91
CA GLY A 71 -0.83 17.58 -10.29
C GLY A 71 -2.02 17.53 -11.26
N ALA A 72 -2.34 18.65 -11.90
CA ALA A 72 -3.51 18.75 -12.76
C ALA A 72 -3.22 18.04 -14.09
N GLY A 73 -3.84 16.88 -14.33
CA GLY A 73 -3.75 16.12 -15.58
C GLY A 73 -2.81 14.91 -15.51
N THR A 74 -2.13 14.58 -16.61
CA THR A 74 -1.19 13.44 -16.72
C THR A 74 0.15 13.66 -15.98
N ASN A 75 0.34 14.81 -15.35
CA ASN A 75 1.55 15.16 -14.59
C ASN A 75 1.35 14.80 -13.12
N ASN A 76 1.33 13.50 -12.82
CA ASN A 76 1.19 12.95 -11.47
C ASN A 76 2.31 11.93 -11.23
N LEU A 77 2.93 12.01 -10.05
CA LEU A 77 4.13 11.21 -9.72
C LEU A 77 3.87 9.71 -9.58
N LEU A 78 2.61 9.31 -9.31
CA LEU A 78 2.21 7.91 -9.14
C LEU A 78 1.88 7.21 -10.46
N ILE A 79 1.48 7.94 -11.52
CA ILE A 79 0.91 7.33 -12.74
C ILE A 79 1.78 6.20 -13.30
N GLY A 80 3.09 6.45 -13.48
CA GLY A 80 3.99 5.44 -14.04
C GLY A 80 4.14 4.20 -13.13
N ALA A 81 4.34 4.43 -11.84
CA ALA A 81 4.50 3.37 -10.84
C ALA A 81 3.23 2.53 -10.71
N VAL A 82 2.07 3.17 -10.60
CA VAL A 82 0.77 2.51 -10.44
C VAL A 82 0.32 1.82 -11.74
N ALA A 83 0.58 2.42 -12.91
CA ALA A 83 0.35 1.74 -14.19
C ALA A 83 1.13 0.42 -14.24
N TRP A 84 2.41 0.44 -13.87
CA TRP A 84 3.23 -0.78 -13.81
C TRP A 84 2.69 -1.78 -12.78
N LYS A 85 2.37 -1.37 -11.54
CA LYS A 85 1.77 -2.25 -10.51
C LYS A 85 0.43 -2.87 -10.97
N GLN A 86 -0.40 -2.12 -11.70
CA GLN A 86 -1.72 -2.61 -12.14
C GLN A 86 -1.66 -3.49 -13.39
N THR A 87 -0.78 -3.19 -14.34
CA THR A 87 -0.89 -3.75 -15.70
C THR A 87 0.31 -4.59 -16.14
N ALA A 88 1.49 -4.44 -15.54
CA ALA A 88 2.67 -5.15 -16.01
C ALA A 88 2.60 -6.65 -15.64
N ALA A 89 2.81 -7.50 -16.63
CA ALA A 89 2.98 -8.93 -16.39
C ALA A 89 4.26 -9.19 -15.56
N GLU A 90 5.28 -8.35 -15.75
CA GLU A 90 6.55 -8.37 -15.03
C GLU A 90 6.35 -8.14 -13.52
N TYR A 91 5.47 -7.21 -13.14
CA TYR A 91 5.12 -7.00 -11.74
C TYR A 91 4.60 -8.28 -11.10
N ARG A 92 3.63 -8.93 -11.76
CA ARG A 92 3.06 -10.21 -11.28
C ARG A 92 4.09 -11.34 -11.29
N ALA A 93 4.95 -11.40 -12.31
CA ALA A 93 6.00 -12.40 -12.42
C ALA A 93 7.03 -12.28 -11.27
N LEU A 94 7.36 -11.05 -10.84
CA LEU A 94 8.26 -10.81 -9.71
C LEU A 94 7.69 -11.36 -8.38
N TYR A 95 6.37 -11.27 -8.15
CA TYR A 95 5.75 -11.92 -6.99
C TYR A 95 5.87 -13.45 -7.07
N HIS A 96 5.52 -14.05 -8.20
CA HIS A 96 5.69 -15.50 -8.38
C HIS A 96 7.15 -15.93 -8.20
N GLN A 97 8.12 -15.16 -8.73
CA GLN A 97 9.53 -15.42 -8.53
C GLN A 97 9.91 -15.37 -7.05
N GLY A 98 9.45 -14.34 -6.32
CA GLY A 98 9.69 -14.22 -4.88
C GLY A 98 9.17 -15.43 -4.10
N PHE A 99 7.90 -15.81 -4.29
CA PHE A 99 7.31 -16.95 -3.61
C PHE A 99 7.92 -18.30 -4.02
N ASN A 100 8.34 -18.46 -5.29
CA ASN A 100 9.07 -19.65 -5.73
C ASN A 100 10.42 -19.77 -5.03
N VAL A 101 11.16 -18.66 -4.90
CA VAL A 101 12.43 -18.63 -4.16
C VAL A 101 12.20 -18.94 -2.68
N ALA A 102 11.20 -18.33 -2.05
CA ALA A 102 10.82 -18.61 -0.66
C ALA A 102 10.52 -20.10 -0.46
N ARG A 103 9.73 -20.69 -1.36
CA ARG A 103 9.39 -22.11 -1.34
C ARG A 103 10.64 -23.00 -1.43
N MET A 104 11.57 -22.71 -2.33
CA MET A 104 12.82 -23.47 -2.47
C MET A 104 13.60 -23.51 -1.14
N HIS A 105 13.67 -22.39 -0.41
CA HIS A 105 14.36 -22.34 0.88
C HIS A 105 13.62 -23.11 1.97
N VAL A 106 12.28 -23.03 1.99
CA VAL A 106 11.46 -23.82 2.92
C VAL A 106 11.61 -25.32 2.65
N GLU A 107 11.55 -25.76 1.39
CA GLU A 107 11.77 -27.16 1.01
C GLU A 107 13.17 -27.64 1.40
N ALA A 108 14.19 -26.79 1.21
CA ALA A 108 15.56 -27.12 1.61
C ALA A 108 15.71 -27.21 3.15
N ALA A 109 15.04 -26.35 3.90
CA ALA A 109 15.04 -26.40 5.37
C ALA A 109 14.30 -27.64 5.89
N LEU A 110 13.16 -27.99 5.30
CA LEU A 110 12.40 -29.20 5.63
C LEU A 110 13.24 -30.47 5.46
N LYS A 111 14.02 -30.57 4.38
CA LYS A 111 14.92 -31.70 4.11
C LYS A 111 16.08 -31.83 5.11
N LYS A 112 16.46 -30.73 5.76
CA LYS A 112 17.60 -30.68 6.71
C LYS A 112 17.17 -30.86 8.17
N ARG A 113 15.87 -30.95 8.44
CA ARG A 113 15.33 -31.08 9.81
C ARG A 113 15.81 -32.34 10.50
N ARG A 114 16.13 -32.20 11.78
CA ARG A 114 16.50 -33.29 12.71
C ARG A 114 15.57 -33.28 13.93
N PRO A 115 15.42 -34.43 14.62
CA PRO A 115 14.70 -34.47 15.89
C PRO A 115 15.31 -33.49 16.90
N GLY A 116 14.45 -32.67 17.53
CA GLY A 116 14.87 -31.66 18.52
C GLY A 116 15.24 -30.28 17.93
N ASP A 117 15.30 -30.12 16.61
CA ASP A 117 15.41 -28.79 15.99
C ASP A 117 14.14 -27.97 16.28
N LYS A 118 14.24 -26.63 16.26
CA LYS A 118 13.08 -25.76 16.47
C LYS A 118 12.05 -25.93 15.34
N PRO A 119 10.77 -25.62 15.59
CA PRO A 119 9.80 -25.49 14.50
C PRO A 119 10.28 -24.44 13.48
N LEU A 120 9.99 -24.69 12.20
CA LEU A 120 10.34 -23.75 11.13
C LEU A 120 9.29 -22.67 11.03
N ALA A 121 9.73 -21.45 10.73
CA ALA A 121 8.82 -20.32 10.51
C ALA A 121 9.16 -19.52 9.25
N VAL A 122 8.16 -18.83 8.73
CA VAL A 122 8.30 -17.71 7.80
C VAL A 122 7.77 -16.47 8.49
N VAL A 123 8.44 -15.34 8.31
CA VAL A 123 7.95 -14.03 8.77
C VAL A 123 7.62 -13.20 7.54
N THR A 124 6.45 -12.61 7.49
CA THR A 124 6.00 -11.81 6.35
C THR A 124 5.43 -10.47 6.79
N ASP A 125 5.72 -9.42 6.03
CA ASP A 125 4.85 -8.24 6.01
C ASP A 125 3.48 -8.57 5.35
N MET A 126 2.52 -7.67 5.46
CA MET A 126 1.19 -7.78 4.86
C MET A 126 1.04 -6.98 3.56
N ASP A 127 1.23 -5.66 3.61
CA ASP A 127 0.88 -4.72 2.54
C ASP A 127 1.96 -4.70 1.46
N ASP A 128 1.54 -4.72 0.20
CA ASP A 128 2.44 -4.90 -0.95
C ASP A 128 3.35 -6.14 -0.88
N THR A 129 3.07 -7.08 0.05
CA THR A 129 3.79 -8.34 0.23
C THR A 129 2.87 -9.53 -0.03
N ILE A 130 1.92 -9.83 0.86
CA ILE A 130 0.91 -10.88 0.65
C ILE A 130 -0.45 -10.34 0.19
N LEU A 131 -0.66 -9.03 0.36
CA LEU A 131 -1.85 -8.27 -0.03
C LEU A 131 -1.44 -7.08 -0.89
N LEU A 132 -2.27 -6.70 -1.86
CA LEU A 132 -2.04 -5.56 -2.74
C LEU A 132 -3.15 -4.52 -2.61
N PRO A 133 -2.82 -3.26 -2.26
CA PRO A 133 -3.78 -2.16 -2.21
C PRO A 133 -3.98 -1.46 -3.56
N LEU A 134 -4.21 -2.22 -4.64
CA LEU A 134 -4.26 -1.65 -6.01
C LEU A 134 -5.33 -0.57 -6.18
N ALA A 135 -6.54 -0.78 -5.62
CA ALA A 135 -7.64 0.17 -5.75
C ALA A 135 -7.38 1.49 -5.01
N TYR A 136 -6.64 1.46 -3.90
CA TYR A 136 -6.23 2.65 -3.17
C TYR A 136 -5.34 3.55 -4.03
N TRP A 137 -4.32 2.96 -4.66
CA TRP A 137 -3.40 3.71 -5.53
C TRP A 137 -4.10 4.32 -6.74
N GLY A 138 -5.01 3.59 -7.38
CA GLY A 138 -5.83 4.13 -8.46
C GLY A 138 -6.76 5.26 -7.99
N TYR A 139 -7.30 5.16 -6.78
CA TYR A 139 -8.12 6.21 -6.17
C TYR A 139 -7.31 7.50 -5.93
N LEU A 140 -6.09 7.41 -5.38
CA LEU A 140 -5.24 8.58 -5.17
C LEU A 140 -4.96 9.35 -6.47
N ILE A 141 -4.69 8.64 -7.57
CA ILE A 141 -4.48 9.27 -8.89
C ILE A 141 -5.75 9.98 -9.36
N ASN A 142 -6.92 9.36 -9.23
CA ASN A 142 -8.20 9.98 -9.60
C ASN A 142 -8.49 11.25 -8.78
N GLU A 143 -7.99 11.32 -7.54
CA GLU A 143 -8.07 12.48 -6.65
C GLU A 143 -6.89 13.47 -6.83
N GLY A 144 -6.03 13.26 -7.83
CA GLY A 144 -4.88 14.13 -8.13
C GLY A 144 -3.75 14.10 -7.10
N GLN A 145 -3.71 13.11 -6.21
CA GLN A 145 -2.68 13.00 -5.17
C GLN A 145 -1.37 12.45 -5.74
N ASP A 146 -0.25 13.05 -5.36
CA ASP A 146 1.10 12.69 -5.84
C ASP A 146 1.83 11.69 -4.93
N PHE A 147 1.34 11.50 -3.71
CA PHE A 147 1.96 10.72 -2.66
C PHE A 147 0.89 9.96 -1.88
N PHE A 148 1.32 9.02 -1.04
CA PHE A 148 0.48 8.35 -0.06
C PHE A 148 -0.25 9.37 0.83
N ASP A 149 -1.46 9.00 1.29
CA ASP A 149 -2.32 9.84 2.12
C ASP A 149 -2.97 8.98 3.22
N ASP A 150 -2.49 9.18 4.45
CA ASP A 150 -2.92 8.49 5.67
C ASP A 150 -4.45 8.56 5.89
N PRO A 151 -5.10 9.74 5.90
CA PRO A 151 -6.55 9.82 6.10
C PRO A 151 -7.36 9.03 5.06
N LYS A 152 -6.92 9.02 3.79
CA LYS A 152 -7.57 8.21 2.75
C LYS A 152 -7.30 6.73 2.93
N TRP A 153 -6.12 6.35 3.40
CA TRP A 153 -5.77 4.96 3.70
C TRP A 153 -6.63 4.41 4.84
N ASP A 154 -6.76 5.17 5.92
CA ASP A 154 -7.62 4.86 7.08
C ASP A 154 -9.08 4.68 6.68
N ALA A 155 -9.58 5.53 5.79
CA ALA A 155 -10.94 5.41 5.26
C ALA A 155 -11.10 4.25 4.28
N TRP A 156 -10.03 3.78 3.64
CA TRP A 156 -10.06 2.73 2.64
C TRP A 156 -9.89 1.32 3.24
N ILE A 157 -9.01 1.14 4.23
CA ILE A 157 -8.74 -0.16 4.86
C ILE A 157 -10.02 -0.91 5.29
N PRO A 158 -10.99 -0.29 5.97
CA PRO A 158 -12.22 -0.97 6.40
C PRO A 158 -13.13 -1.40 5.24
N LYS A 159 -12.93 -0.87 4.02
CA LYS A 159 -13.70 -1.26 2.83
C LYS A 159 -13.32 -2.63 2.29
N ASN A 160 -12.21 -3.22 2.77
CA ASN A 160 -11.75 -4.57 2.45
C ASN A 160 -11.66 -4.83 0.93
N GLN A 161 -11.05 -3.90 0.20
CA GLN A 161 -10.80 -3.99 -1.25
C GLN A 161 -9.39 -4.48 -1.58
N ILE A 162 -8.68 -5.01 -0.60
CA ILE A 162 -7.37 -5.65 -0.78
C ILE A 162 -7.51 -6.91 -1.62
N VAL A 163 -6.49 -7.19 -2.43
CA VAL A 163 -6.41 -8.43 -3.19
C VAL A 163 -5.17 -9.23 -2.80
N PRO A 164 -5.18 -10.57 -2.88
CA PRO A 164 -3.99 -11.38 -2.70
C PRO A 164 -2.91 -11.00 -3.71
N SER A 165 -1.65 -10.94 -3.28
CA SER A 165 -0.54 -10.84 -4.24
C SER A 165 -0.36 -12.15 -5.01
N PRO A 166 0.12 -12.12 -6.27
CA PRO A 166 0.25 -13.33 -7.09
C PRO A 166 1.14 -14.40 -6.44
N GLY A 167 0.60 -15.59 -6.17
CA GLY A 167 1.33 -16.70 -5.56
C GLY A 167 1.34 -16.74 -4.03
N SER A 168 0.80 -15.72 -3.35
CA SER A 168 0.87 -15.65 -1.88
C SER A 168 0.04 -16.74 -1.22
N GLN A 169 -1.22 -16.93 -1.64
CA GLN A 169 -2.09 -17.95 -1.05
C GLN A 169 -1.53 -19.37 -1.26
N GLU A 170 -0.97 -19.66 -2.44
CA GLU A 170 -0.34 -20.94 -2.73
C GLU A 170 0.85 -21.21 -1.82
N PHE A 171 1.71 -20.21 -1.64
CA PHE A 171 2.87 -20.32 -0.76
C PHE A 171 2.47 -20.47 0.72
N LEU A 172 1.53 -19.65 1.20
CA LEU A 172 1.03 -19.71 2.57
C LEU A 172 0.41 -21.07 2.88
N ARG A 173 -0.45 -21.58 1.99
CA ARG A 173 -1.03 -22.93 2.12
C ARG A 173 0.06 -24.01 2.13
N PHE A 174 1.04 -23.90 1.24
CA PHE A 174 2.18 -24.82 1.22
C PHE A 174 2.93 -24.85 2.58
N CYS A 175 3.18 -23.69 3.20
CA CYS A 175 3.78 -23.64 4.53
C CYS A 175 2.93 -24.39 5.56
N ARG A 176 1.61 -24.12 5.60
CA ARG A 176 0.68 -24.77 6.54
C ARG A 176 0.62 -26.29 6.37
N GLU A 177 0.58 -26.77 5.14
CA GLU A 177 0.54 -28.20 4.79
C GLU A 177 1.82 -28.94 5.17
N ASN A 178 2.95 -28.22 5.25
CA ASN A 178 4.26 -28.79 5.58
C ASN A 178 4.72 -28.47 7.02
N GLY A 179 3.80 -27.99 7.87
CA GLY A 179 4.10 -27.72 9.28
C GLY A 179 5.12 -26.59 9.49
N VAL A 180 5.12 -25.60 8.61
CA VAL A 180 5.90 -24.37 8.72
C VAL A 180 4.97 -23.24 9.10
N GLU A 181 5.21 -22.63 10.25
CA GLU A 181 4.37 -21.55 10.75
C GLU A 181 4.64 -20.25 9.98
N VAL A 182 3.60 -19.42 9.84
CA VAL A 182 3.72 -18.12 9.18
C VAL A 182 3.30 -17.03 10.16
N PHE A 183 4.21 -16.10 10.41
CA PHE A 183 3.99 -14.93 11.26
C PHE A 183 3.81 -13.69 10.39
N TYR A 184 2.74 -12.94 10.65
CA TYR A 184 2.40 -11.71 9.94
C TYR A 184 2.76 -10.52 10.83
N VAL A 185 3.70 -9.70 10.38
CA VAL A 185 4.18 -8.54 11.14
C VAL A 185 3.98 -7.29 10.31
N THR A 186 2.95 -6.52 10.64
CA THR A 186 2.55 -5.29 9.92
C THR A 186 2.74 -4.06 10.80
N SER A 187 2.98 -2.92 10.15
CA SER A 187 3.09 -1.60 10.80
C SER A 187 1.90 -0.69 10.46
N ARG A 188 0.76 -1.28 10.09
CA ARG A 188 -0.49 -0.55 9.94
C ARG A 188 -0.85 0.19 11.24
N GLU A 189 -1.42 1.39 11.07
CA GLU A 189 -2.11 2.14 12.11
C GLU A 189 -3.36 2.79 11.51
N GLN A 190 -4.54 2.30 11.89
CA GLN A 190 -5.88 2.82 11.55
C GLN A 190 -6.67 3.12 12.85
N GLY A 191 -5.97 3.41 13.95
CA GLY A 191 -6.55 3.58 15.28
C GLY A 191 -6.83 2.27 16.02
N GLU A 192 -7.74 2.30 16.99
CA GLU A 192 -7.99 1.17 17.91
C GLU A 192 -8.40 -0.14 17.21
N ARG A 193 -9.01 -0.05 16.03
CA ARG A 193 -9.51 -1.19 15.27
C ARG A 193 -8.49 -1.81 14.31
N THR A 194 -7.27 -1.28 14.26
CA THR A 194 -6.22 -1.75 13.32
C THR A 194 -6.02 -3.25 13.37
N TYR A 195 -5.94 -3.81 14.59
CA TYR A 195 -5.76 -5.24 14.78
C TYR A 195 -6.91 -6.05 14.18
N GLU A 196 -8.14 -5.60 14.37
CA GLU A 196 -9.35 -6.25 13.86
C GLU A 196 -9.36 -6.27 12.32
N TYR A 197 -9.00 -5.14 11.70
CA TYR A 197 -8.92 -5.04 10.24
C TYR A 197 -7.84 -5.96 9.67
N ALA A 198 -6.63 -5.97 10.25
CA ALA A 198 -5.55 -6.84 9.81
C ALA A 198 -5.94 -8.33 9.98
N MET A 199 -6.56 -8.69 11.11
CA MET A 199 -7.05 -10.05 11.36
C MET A 199 -8.11 -10.48 10.36
N GLU A 200 -9.10 -9.63 10.09
CA GLU A 200 -10.16 -9.93 9.13
C GLU A 200 -9.61 -10.11 7.71
N HIS A 201 -8.66 -9.29 7.31
CA HIS A 201 -7.97 -9.42 6.03
C HIS A 201 -7.21 -10.74 5.87
N LEU A 202 -6.54 -11.22 6.93
CA LEU A 202 -5.93 -12.55 6.91
C LEU A 202 -6.97 -13.67 6.77
N LYS A 203 -8.12 -13.55 7.45
CA LYS A 203 -9.21 -14.53 7.34
C LYS A 203 -9.82 -14.56 5.94
N VAL A 204 -10.12 -13.39 5.38
CA VAL A 204 -10.68 -13.25 4.02
C VAL A 204 -9.70 -13.78 2.97
N LEU A 205 -8.40 -13.61 3.19
CA LEU A 205 -7.35 -14.20 2.34
C LEU A 205 -7.28 -15.74 2.44
N GLY A 206 -7.90 -16.35 3.46
CA GLY A 206 -7.68 -17.75 3.79
C GLY A 206 -6.26 -18.03 4.28
N ALA A 207 -5.60 -17.01 4.84
CA ALA A 207 -4.24 -17.12 5.35
C ALA A 207 -4.22 -18.09 6.54
N PRO A 208 -3.29 -19.06 6.58
CA PRO A 208 -3.15 -19.94 7.72
C PRO A 208 -2.69 -19.16 8.95
N TYR A 209 -2.97 -19.68 10.13
CA TYR A 209 -2.54 -19.06 11.40
C TYR A 209 -3.06 -17.62 11.56
N ALA A 210 -4.29 -17.33 11.11
CA ALA A 210 -4.94 -16.05 11.35
C ALA A 210 -5.46 -15.97 12.80
N ASP A 211 -4.53 -15.77 13.75
CA ASP A 211 -4.78 -15.70 15.18
C ASP A 211 -3.85 -14.70 15.92
N LYS A 212 -4.04 -14.58 17.24
CA LYS A 212 -3.30 -13.64 18.09
C LYS A 212 -1.83 -13.97 18.28
N GLU A 213 -1.44 -15.22 18.10
CA GLU A 213 -0.06 -15.65 18.28
C GLU A 213 0.77 -15.31 17.03
N HIS A 214 0.16 -15.32 15.86
CA HIS A 214 0.86 -15.17 14.58
C HIS A 214 0.74 -13.79 13.96
N LEU A 215 -0.33 -13.03 14.22
CA LEU A 215 -0.46 -11.64 13.78
C LEU A 215 0.10 -10.67 14.83
N THR A 216 1.03 -9.83 14.40
CA THR A 216 1.52 -8.67 15.16
C THR A 216 1.28 -7.39 14.38
N VAL A 217 0.57 -6.45 15.02
CA VAL A 217 0.33 -5.09 14.49
C VAL A 217 1.14 -4.12 15.33
N LEU A 218 2.01 -3.34 14.67
CA LEU A 218 2.87 -2.35 15.30
C LEU A 218 2.30 -0.96 15.05
N ARG A 219 1.52 -0.47 16.01
CA ARG A 219 0.81 0.81 15.97
C ARG A 219 1.71 2.01 16.28
N ASP A 220 2.52 1.87 17.33
CA ASP A 220 3.35 2.96 17.86
C ASP A 220 4.76 3.02 17.24
N SER A 221 5.08 2.09 16.34
CA SER A 221 6.41 2.00 15.73
C SER A 221 6.41 1.18 14.45
N SER A 222 7.25 1.57 13.50
CA SER A 222 7.58 0.73 12.34
C SER A 222 8.74 -0.26 12.60
N ASN A 223 9.22 -0.37 13.85
CA ASN A 223 10.33 -1.26 14.17
C ASN A 223 9.87 -2.71 14.38
N LYS A 224 10.03 -3.54 13.34
CA LYS A 224 9.68 -4.98 13.38
C LYS A 224 10.68 -5.86 14.14
N GLN A 225 11.89 -5.35 14.41
CA GLN A 225 12.98 -6.15 15.00
C GLN A 225 12.62 -6.86 16.31
N PRO A 226 11.99 -6.21 17.32
CA PRO A 226 11.68 -6.89 18.58
C PRO A 226 10.81 -8.13 18.37
N ARG A 227 9.81 -8.05 17.49
CA ARG A 227 8.95 -9.19 17.18
C ARG A 227 9.70 -10.27 16.41
N GLN A 228 10.52 -9.89 15.44
CA GLN A 228 11.34 -10.82 14.66
C GLN A 228 12.31 -11.61 15.54
N GLU A 229 12.92 -10.96 16.54
CA GLU A 229 13.81 -11.60 17.52
C GLU A 229 13.04 -12.56 18.44
N GLN A 230 11.86 -12.17 18.93
CA GLN A 230 10.99 -13.05 19.72
C GLN A 230 10.61 -14.33 18.96
N ILE A 231 10.29 -14.21 17.66
CA ILE A 231 9.98 -15.37 16.81
C ILE A 231 11.25 -16.22 16.64
N ALA A 232 12.40 -15.62 16.32
CA ALA A 232 13.66 -16.35 16.13
C ALA A 232 14.19 -17.07 17.40
N GLN A 233 13.76 -16.65 18.58
CA GLN A 233 14.04 -17.36 19.82
C GLN A 233 13.33 -18.72 19.89
N GLN A 234 12.11 -18.82 19.36
CA GLN A 234 11.26 -20.01 19.43
C GLN A 234 11.26 -20.84 18.14
N PHE A 235 11.54 -20.20 17.00
CA PHE A 235 11.48 -20.79 15.68
C PHE A 235 12.79 -20.63 14.91
N ASP A 236 13.08 -21.59 14.06
CA ASP A 236 14.06 -21.43 12.99
C ASP A 236 13.38 -20.73 11.82
N VAL A 237 13.39 -19.39 11.85
CA VAL A 237 12.86 -18.57 10.75
C VAL A 237 13.65 -18.87 9.49
N VAL A 238 13.02 -19.37 8.42
CA VAL A 238 13.67 -19.76 7.18
C VAL A 238 13.93 -18.55 6.30
N VAL A 239 12.86 -17.79 6.00
CA VAL A 239 12.90 -16.57 5.18
C VAL A 239 12.04 -15.46 5.80
N TYR A 240 12.41 -14.22 5.50
CA TYR A 240 11.61 -13.01 5.72
C TYR A 240 11.09 -12.52 4.37
N LEU A 241 9.80 -12.18 4.32
CA LEU A 241 9.10 -11.69 3.15
C LEU A 241 8.69 -10.23 3.37
N GLY A 242 8.96 -9.35 2.41
CA GLY A 242 8.60 -7.94 2.53
C GLY A 242 8.85 -7.17 1.24
N ASP A 243 8.23 -6.01 1.09
CA ASP A 243 8.48 -5.05 0.03
C ASP A 243 9.46 -3.95 0.47
N ASN A 244 9.69 -3.81 1.78
CA ASN A 244 10.57 -2.82 2.38
C ASN A 244 11.75 -3.49 3.08
N LEU A 245 12.96 -2.95 2.93
CA LEU A 245 14.15 -3.50 3.60
C LEU A 245 13.99 -3.57 5.14
N ASN A 246 13.19 -2.68 5.72
CA ASN A 246 12.92 -2.68 7.17
C ASN A 246 12.11 -3.91 7.63
N ASP A 247 11.53 -4.67 6.70
CA ASP A 247 10.90 -5.98 6.98
C ASP A 247 11.91 -7.08 7.25
N PHE A 248 13.19 -6.83 6.99
CA PHE A 248 14.26 -7.81 7.15
C PHE A 248 15.13 -7.54 8.37
N ARG A 249 15.54 -6.27 8.53
CA ARG A 249 16.42 -5.78 9.60
C ARG A 249 16.19 -4.30 9.86
N ARG A 250 16.35 -3.87 11.12
CA ARG A 250 16.23 -2.45 11.50
C ARG A 250 17.36 -1.56 10.95
N LYS A 251 18.53 -2.11 10.62
CA LYS A 251 19.69 -1.32 10.15
C LYS A 251 19.42 -0.52 8.87
N TYR A 252 18.38 -0.88 8.11
CA TYR A 252 17.97 -0.16 6.91
C TYR A 252 17.16 1.10 7.20
N TYR A 253 16.77 1.33 8.45
CA TYR A 253 16.01 2.51 8.91
C TYR A 253 16.91 3.75 8.96
N VAL A 254 17.38 4.17 7.79
CA VAL A 254 18.21 5.35 7.57
C VAL A 254 17.51 6.29 6.60
N LYS A 255 17.66 7.61 6.80
CA LYS A 255 16.97 8.65 6.02
C LYS A 255 17.93 9.34 5.04
N ASN A 256 18.74 8.53 4.36
CA ASN A 256 19.68 8.98 3.36
C ASN A 256 19.84 7.89 2.28
N VAL A 257 19.76 8.29 1.01
CA VAL A 257 19.74 7.35 -0.12
C VAL A 257 21.02 6.52 -0.19
N ASP A 258 22.19 7.14 -0.08
CA ASP A 258 23.47 6.44 -0.24
C ASP A 258 23.78 5.54 0.95
N GLN A 259 23.45 5.97 2.17
CA GLN A 259 23.56 5.12 3.36
C GLN A 259 22.62 3.91 3.26
N ARG A 260 21.41 4.08 2.74
CA ARG A 260 20.47 2.96 2.55
C ARG A 260 20.99 1.97 1.50
N ILE A 261 21.53 2.47 0.37
CA ILE A 261 22.17 1.63 -0.65
C ILE A 261 23.37 0.89 -0.06
N GLN A 262 24.25 1.57 0.68
CA GLN A 262 25.41 0.95 1.31
C GLN A 262 25.02 -0.14 2.32
N ALA A 263 23.99 0.11 3.14
CA ALA A 263 23.49 -0.86 4.09
C ALA A 263 22.93 -2.11 3.38
N MET A 264 22.23 -1.92 2.24
CA MET A 264 21.73 -2.99 1.37
C MET A 264 22.88 -3.79 0.74
N GLU A 265 23.86 -3.11 0.16
CA GLU A 265 25.04 -3.73 -0.46
C GLU A 265 25.83 -4.60 0.52
N ALA A 266 25.92 -4.20 1.78
CA ALA A 266 26.55 -5.01 2.83
C ALA A 266 25.85 -6.37 3.05
N ASP A 267 24.57 -6.49 2.69
CA ASP A 267 23.74 -7.69 2.81
C ASP A 267 23.36 -8.29 1.45
N ARG A 268 23.99 -7.89 0.33
CA ARG A 268 23.59 -8.31 -1.03
C ARG A 268 23.36 -9.82 -1.19
N GLU A 269 24.16 -10.63 -0.49
CA GLU A 269 24.11 -12.09 -0.49
C GLU A 269 22.90 -12.69 0.24
N GLN A 270 22.13 -11.89 0.99
CA GLN A 270 20.94 -12.32 1.72
C GLN A 270 19.67 -12.22 0.87
N PHE A 271 19.64 -11.37 -0.16
CA PHE A 271 18.49 -11.21 -1.04
C PHE A 271 18.32 -12.43 -1.94
N GLY A 272 17.11 -12.97 -2.01
CA GLY A 272 16.83 -14.28 -2.61
C GLY A 272 17.33 -15.47 -1.79
N ARG A 273 17.86 -15.23 -0.58
CA ARG A 273 18.18 -16.26 0.44
C ARG A 273 17.32 -16.07 1.68
N LYS A 274 17.81 -15.28 2.63
CA LYS A 274 17.09 -14.97 3.88
C LYS A 274 15.99 -13.93 3.66
N TYR A 275 16.19 -13.03 2.70
CA TYR A 275 15.29 -11.92 2.41
C TYR A 275 14.70 -12.12 1.03
N VAL A 276 13.38 -12.27 0.96
CA VAL A 276 12.66 -12.31 -0.31
C VAL A 276 11.93 -10.99 -0.45
N LEU A 277 12.41 -10.17 -1.38
CA LEU A 277 11.94 -8.82 -1.62
C LEU A 277 10.89 -8.79 -2.73
N PHE A 278 9.79 -8.09 -2.48
CA PHE A 278 8.73 -7.82 -3.45
C PHE A 278 8.81 -6.38 -3.97
N PRO A 279 8.39 -6.13 -5.22
CA PRO A 279 8.50 -4.80 -5.81
C PRO A 279 7.41 -3.85 -5.28
N ASN A 280 7.80 -2.77 -4.61
CA ASN A 280 6.89 -1.68 -4.28
C ASN A 280 7.47 -0.31 -4.75
N PRO A 281 7.04 0.21 -5.90
CA PRO A 281 7.50 1.49 -6.42
C PRO A 281 6.65 2.70 -5.99
N THR A 282 5.63 2.54 -5.14
CA THR A 282 4.71 3.64 -4.78
C THR A 282 5.09 4.36 -3.48
N ASP A 283 5.50 3.59 -2.47
CA ASP A 283 5.73 4.10 -1.12
C ASP A 283 6.71 3.21 -0.34
N GLY A 284 6.93 3.55 0.93
CA GLY A 284 7.84 2.86 1.84
C GLY A 284 9.05 3.71 2.24
N HIS A 285 9.97 3.11 2.99
CA HIS A 285 11.06 3.85 3.64
C HIS A 285 12.11 4.41 2.67
N TRP A 286 12.09 3.99 1.40
CA TRP A 286 12.92 4.62 0.37
C TRP A 286 12.47 6.07 0.11
N MET A 287 11.20 6.41 0.35
CA MET A 287 10.70 7.79 0.36
C MET A 287 11.37 8.61 1.48
N ALA A 288 11.44 8.07 2.70
CA ALA A 288 12.11 8.73 3.82
C ALA A 288 13.61 8.98 3.56
N ALA A 289 14.25 8.19 2.70
CA ALA A 289 15.63 8.42 2.29
C ALA A 289 15.79 9.66 1.38
N ILE A 290 14.72 10.04 0.65
CA ILE A 290 14.68 11.21 -0.24
C ILE A 290 14.18 12.44 0.51
N PHE A 291 13.07 12.32 1.26
CA PHE A 291 12.34 13.45 1.82
C PHE A 291 12.58 13.66 3.32
N GLY A 292 13.24 12.72 4.01
CA GLY A 292 13.29 12.69 5.46
C GLY A 292 12.01 12.17 6.14
N ASP A 293 10.96 11.92 5.35
CA ASP A 293 9.69 11.35 5.78
C ASP A 293 9.18 10.35 4.73
N SER A 294 8.50 9.29 5.17
CA SER A 294 7.96 8.26 4.27
C SER A 294 6.73 8.77 3.50
N GLU A 295 6.03 9.76 4.05
CA GLU A 295 4.76 10.29 3.54
C GLU A 295 4.86 11.80 3.34
N PRO A 296 5.72 12.25 2.41
CA PRO A 296 5.93 13.68 2.19
C PRO A 296 4.63 14.35 1.69
N PRO A 297 4.32 15.58 2.13
CA PRO A 297 3.15 16.30 1.64
C PRO A 297 3.29 16.65 0.14
N ALA A 298 2.16 16.68 -0.57
CA ALA A 298 2.12 17.10 -1.96
C ALA A 298 2.37 18.61 -2.11
N ASN A 299 3.61 18.97 -2.46
CA ASN A 299 4.01 20.34 -2.76
C ASN A 299 5.13 20.39 -3.80
N ASP A 300 5.37 21.58 -4.36
CA ASP A 300 6.38 21.74 -5.43
C ASP A 300 7.80 21.45 -4.97
N ALA A 301 8.13 21.71 -3.70
CA ALA A 301 9.46 21.40 -3.17
C ALA A 301 9.71 19.87 -3.15
N ASN A 302 8.73 19.07 -2.73
CA ASN A 302 8.82 17.62 -2.75
C ASN A 302 8.79 17.06 -4.17
N ARG A 303 8.03 17.65 -5.10
CA ARG A 303 8.10 17.28 -6.53
C ARG A 303 9.49 17.54 -7.11
N GLN A 304 10.14 18.64 -6.75
CA GLN A 304 11.51 18.95 -7.16
C GLN A 304 12.54 18.01 -6.54
N LEU A 305 12.39 17.66 -5.24
CA LEU A 305 13.25 16.67 -4.59
C LEU A 305 13.13 15.31 -5.26
N PHE A 306 11.91 14.89 -5.61
CA PHE A 306 11.70 13.61 -6.26
C PHE A 306 12.31 13.60 -7.67
N ARG A 307 12.15 14.70 -8.43
CA ARG A 307 12.83 14.89 -9.71
C ARG A 307 14.35 14.78 -9.56
N LYS A 308 14.93 15.48 -8.57
CA LYS A 308 16.38 15.43 -8.31
C LYS A 308 16.85 14.01 -7.99
N ALA A 309 16.07 13.25 -7.21
CA ALA A 309 16.36 11.85 -6.92
C ALA A 309 16.31 10.98 -8.19
N ALA A 310 15.29 11.16 -9.03
CA ALA A 310 15.13 10.44 -10.29
C ALA A 310 16.23 10.77 -11.31
N THR A 311 16.74 12.01 -11.33
CA THR A 311 17.78 12.45 -12.26
C THR A 311 19.19 12.43 -11.65
N ARG A 312 19.41 11.70 -10.54
CA ARG A 312 20.72 11.67 -9.84
C ARG A 312 21.89 11.16 -10.70
N SER A 313 21.60 10.35 -11.72
CA SER A 313 22.56 9.78 -12.66
C SER A 313 22.09 10.01 -14.10
N ALA A 314 21.73 11.26 -14.43
CA ALA A 314 21.29 11.61 -15.76
C ALA A 314 22.46 11.69 -16.75
N TRP A 315 22.25 11.18 -17.97
CA TRP A 315 23.13 11.46 -19.11
C TRP A 315 23.09 12.96 -19.41
N ASP A 316 24.26 13.56 -19.66
CA ASP A 316 24.41 14.99 -19.94
C ASP A 316 24.04 15.38 -21.38
N GLY A 317 23.77 14.39 -22.24
CA GLY A 317 23.38 14.60 -23.63
C GLY A 317 24.56 14.63 -24.60
N HIS A 318 25.78 14.34 -24.14
CA HIS A 318 27.00 14.33 -24.92
C HIS A 318 27.79 13.02 -24.79
#